data_AF-A0A4Q4T2B4-F1
#
_entry.id   AF-A0A4Q4T2B4-F1
#
_cell.length_a   1.000
_cell.length_b   1.000
_cell.length_c   1.000
_cell.angle_alpha   90.00
_cell.angle_beta   90.00
_cell.angle_gamma   90.00
#
_symmetry.space_group_name_H-M   'P 1'
#
loop_
_entity.id
_entity.type
_entity.pdbx_description
1 polymer ?
#
loop_
_entity_poly.entity_id
_entity_poly.type
_entity_poly.pdbx_seq_one_letter_code
_entity_poly.pdbx_strand_id
1 'polypeptide(L)' 'MKGTEMGKIIVSENISLYGVVQNPAGHGGFRLGGWVGLIKDREEVGKALLDEVLGAEALVLGRRSNEFFAVRWPPRRQTG' A
#
# COMPACT_ATOMS: atom_id res chain seq x y z
N MET A 1 -23.71 -18.68 -21.85
CA MET A 1 -23.22 -17.47 -21.19
C MET A 1 -21.89 -17.79 -20.54
N LYS A 2 -20.79 -17.16 -20.94
CA LYS A 2 -19.55 -17.16 -20.15
C LYS A 2 -19.90 -16.40 -18.86
N GLY A 3 -19.76 -17.02 -17.69
CA GLY A 3 -19.90 -16.29 -16.43
C GLY A 3 -18.94 -15.09 -16.46
N THR A 4 -19.38 -13.92 -16.01
CA THR A 4 -18.50 -12.77 -15.77
C THR A 4 -17.31 -13.25 -14.95
N GLU A 5 -16.08 -13.08 -15.45
CA GLU A 5 -14.91 -13.33 -14.62
C GLU A 5 -14.98 -12.40 -13.41
N MET A 6 -14.91 -12.99 -12.22
CA MET A 6 -14.91 -12.23 -10.96
C MET A 6 -13.54 -11.58 -10.79
N GLY A 7 -13.54 -10.28 -10.51
CA GLY A 7 -12.33 -9.56 -10.11
C GLY A 7 -11.69 -10.14 -8.85
N LYS A 8 -10.36 -10.08 -8.76
CA LYS A 8 -9.62 -10.53 -7.57
C LYS A 8 -9.40 -9.36 -6.62
N ILE A 9 -9.66 -9.59 -5.34
CA ILE A 9 -9.25 -8.67 -4.27
C ILE A 9 -7.87 -9.11 -3.80
N ILE A 10 -6.87 -8.27 -4.05
CA ILE A 10 -5.51 -8.47 -3.56
C ILE A 10 -5.31 -7.61 -2.32
N VAL A 11 -4.74 -8.19 -1.26
CA VAL A 11 -4.43 -7.50 -0.01
C VAL A 11 -2.93 -7.59 0.23
N SER A 12 -2.27 -6.44 0.20
CA SER A 12 -0.84 -6.31 0.44
C SER A 12 -0.59 -5.39 1.63
N GLU A 13 0.11 -5.93 2.62
CA GLU A 13 0.29 -5.28 3.92
C GLU A 13 1.71 -5.49 4.43
N ASN A 14 2.24 -4.46 5.10
CA ASN A 14 3.45 -4.61 5.90
C ASN A 14 3.06 -5.13 7.28
N ILE A 15 3.49 -6.35 7.61
CA ILE A 15 3.21 -6.99 8.89
C ILE A 15 4.48 -7.55 9.54
N SER A 16 4.59 -7.43 10.86
CA SER A 16 5.68 -8.05 11.61
C SER A 16 5.52 -9.57 11.67
N LEU A 17 6.59 -10.28 12.05
CA LEU A 17 6.55 -11.74 12.26
C LEU A 17 5.46 -12.18 13.26
N TYR A 18 5.12 -11.33 14.23
CA TYR A 18 4.09 -11.59 15.23
C TYR A 18 2.72 -11.00 14.86
N GLY A 19 2.51 -10.60 13.61
CA GLY A 19 1.20 -10.15 13.13
C GLY A 19 0.88 -8.67 13.41
N VAL A 20 1.87 -7.83 13.73
CA VAL A 20 1.64 -6.42 14.10
C VAL A 20 1.84 -5.49 12.89
N VAL A 21 0.85 -4.62 12.63
CA VAL A 21 0.84 -3.62 11.53
C VAL A 21 1.09 -2.20 12.05
N GLN A 22 1.47 -2.02 13.32
CA GLN A 22 1.58 -0.71 13.94
C GLN A 22 2.78 0.10 13.40
N ASN A 23 2.47 1.30 12.89
CA ASN A 23 3.41 2.32 12.42
C ASN A 23 4.60 1.85 11.54
N PRO A 24 4.38 1.07 10.47
CA PRO A 24 5.43 0.62 9.56
C PRO A 24 6.26 1.77 8.98
N ALA A 25 5.60 2.89 8.66
CA ALA A 25 6.21 4.07 8.05
C ALA A 25 6.90 5.03 9.05
N GLY A 26 6.72 4.84 10.37
CA GLY A 26 7.45 5.61 11.39
C GLY A 26 6.94 7.02 11.67
N HIS A 27 5.66 7.31 11.40
CA HIS A 27 5.06 8.61 11.69
C HIS A 27 4.43 8.67 13.09
N GLY A 28 4.32 9.87 13.68
CA GLY A 28 3.56 10.07 14.93
C GLY A 28 4.24 9.56 16.21
N GLY A 29 5.57 9.41 16.22
CA GLY A 29 6.35 9.28 17.46
C GLY A 29 6.30 7.92 18.17
N PHE A 30 5.73 6.88 17.57
CA PHE A 30 5.79 5.54 18.16
C PHE A 30 7.23 5.02 18.12
N ARG A 31 7.79 4.73 19.31
CA ARG A 31 9.19 4.32 19.51
C ARG A 31 9.65 3.15 18.64
N LEU A 32 8.76 2.22 18.32
CA LEU A 32 9.07 1.03 17.51
C LEU A 32 8.59 1.14 16.06
N GLY A 33 8.22 2.34 15.60
CA GLY A 33 7.79 2.57 14.23
C GLY A 33 8.94 2.67 13.23
N GLY A 34 8.61 2.72 11.94
CA GLY A 34 9.59 3.00 10.88
C GLY A 34 10.36 1.77 10.40
N TRP A 35 9.98 0.59 10.86
CA TRP A 35 10.69 -0.66 10.59
C TRP A 35 10.65 -1.08 9.11
N VAL A 36 9.66 -0.65 8.30
CA VAL A 36 9.67 -0.89 6.85
C VAL A 36 10.80 -0.11 6.16
N GLY A 37 11.23 1.01 6.74
CA GLY A 37 12.35 1.80 6.23
C GLY A 37 13.67 1.02 6.19
N LEU A 38 13.79 -0.08 6.94
CA LEU A 38 14.97 -0.94 6.97
C LEU A 38 15.08 -1.88 5.77
N ILE A 39 13.99 -2.06 5.01
CA ILE A 39 13.93 -2.96 3.86
C ILE A 39 13.55 -2.25 2.55
N LYS A 40 13.27 -0.94 2.60
CA LYS A 40 12.74 -0.17 1.47
C LYS A 40 13.67 -0.14 0.24
N ASP A 41 14.98 -0.28 0.46
CA ASP A 41 16.00 -0.17 -0.59
C ASP A 41 16.26 -1.53 -1.28
N ARG A 42 15.49 -2.57 -0.95
CA ARG A 42 15.53 -3.86 -1.64
C ARG A 42 14.74 -3.77 -2.95
N GLU A 43 15.41 -4.00 -4.06
CA GLU A 43 14.83 -3.88 -5.40
C GLU A 43 13.60 -4.77 -5.59
N GLU A 44 13.64 -5.99 -5.05
CA GLU A 44 12.57 -6.97 -5.21
C GLU A 44 11.27 -6.53 -4.53
N VAL A 45 11.38 -5.83 -3.39
CA VAL A 45 10.23 -5.27 -2.67
C VAL A 45 9.57 -4.17 -3.51
N GLY A 46 10.39 -3.27 -4.06
CA GLY A 46 9.91 -2.19 -4.92
C GLY A 46 9.25 -2.72 -6.20
N LYS A 47 9.87 -3.71 -6.85
CA LYS A 47 9.34 -4.35 -8.06
C LYS A 47 8.00 -5.03 -7.80
N ALA A 48 7.88 -5.84 -6.73
CA ALA A 48 6.64 -6.55 -6.41
C ALA A 48 5.46 -5.59 -6.16
N LEU A 49 5.68 -4.54 -5.37
CA LEU A 49 4.65 -3.52 -5.10
C LEU A 49 4.28 -2.72 -6.36
N LEU A 50 5.26 -2.40 -7.21
CA LEU A 50 5.02 -1.69 -8.46
C LEU A 50 4.18 -2.54 -9.43
N ASP A 51 4.56 -3.80 -9.62
CA ASP A 51 3.84 -4.73 -10.51
C ASP A 51 2.40 -4.94 -10.04
N GLU A 52 2.18 -5.04 -8.71
CA GLU A 52 0.84 -5.12 -8.13
C GLU A 52 0.01 -3.86 -8.41
N VAL A 53 0.56 -2.67 -8.13
CA VAL A 53 -0.16 -1.40 -8.31
C VAL A 53 -0.47 -1.13 -9.78
N LEU A 54 0.44 -1.49 -10.71
CA LEU A 54 0.20 -1.39 -12.15
C LEU A 54 -0.86 -2.38 -12.66
N GLY A 55 -1.01 -3.53 -12.00
CA GLY A 55 -2.05 -4.51 -12.31
C GLY A 55 -3.42 -4.20 -11.69
N ALA A 56 -3.50 -3.23 -10.77
CA ALA A 56 -4.73 -2.89 -10.08
C ALA A 56 -5.54 -1.82 -10.83
N GLU A 57 -6.82 -2.10 -11.10
CA GLU A 57 -7.75 -1.12 -11.67
C GLU A 57 -8.19 -0.05 -10.64
N ALA A 58 -8.22 -0.44 -9.36
CA ALA A 58 -8.66 0.43 -8.27
C ALA A 58 -7.96 0.05 -6.95
N LEU A 59 -7.86 1.04 -6.06
CA LEU A 59 -7.41 0.85 -4.68
C LEU A 59 -8.59 1.04 -3.73
N VAL A 60 -8.81 0.07 -2.84
CA VAL A 60 -9.80 0.19 -1.76
C VAL A 60 -9.06 0.54 -0.48
N LEU A 61 -9.32 1.75 0.04
CA LEU A 61 -8.66 2.26 1.24
C LEU A 61 -9.69 2.65 2.29
N GLY A 62 -9.43 2.30 3.55
CA GLY A 62 -10.14 2.87 4.68
C GLY A 62 -9.86 4.37 4.83
N ARG A 63 -10.77 5.12 5.46
CA ARG A 63 -10.68 6.59 5.58
C ARG A 63 -9.32 7.08 6.07
N ARG A 64 -8.82 6.52 7.18
CA ARG A 64 -7.52 6.92 7.77
C ARG A 64 -6.34 6.66 6.83
N SER A 65 -6.36 5.54 6.11
CA SER A 65 -5.33 5.21 5.11
C SER A 65 -5.41 6.17 3.93
N ASN A 66 -6.61 6.46 3.44
CA ASN A 66 -6.80 7.44 2.37
C ASN A 66 -6.29 8.83 2.78
N GLU A 67 -6.64 9.33 3.96
CA GLU A 67 -6.15 10.63 4.46
C GLU A 67 -4.61 10.65 4.59
N PHE A 68 -4.03 9.54 5.05
CA PHE A 68 -2.58 9.40 5.17
C PHE A 68 -1.88 9.49 3.80
N PHE A 69 -2.40 8.82 2.76
CA PHE A 69 -1.79 8.81 1.43
C PHE A 69 -2.15 10.01 0.57
N ALA A 70 -3.39 10.52 0.64
CA ALA A 70 -3.87 11.61 -0.21
C ALA A 70 -3.03 12.88 -0.08
N VAL A 71 -2.52 13.19 1.12
CA VAL A 71 -1.64 14.35 1.35
C VAL A 71 -0.20 14.13 0.89
N ARG A 72 0.18 12.88 0.58
CA ARG A 72 1.53 12.48 0.16
C ARG A 72 1.63 12.18 -1.33
N TRP A 73 0.52 11.81 -1.98
CA TRP A 73 0.51 11.56 -3.42
C TRP A 73 0.64 12.86 -4.21
N PRO A 74 1.38 12.85 -5.34
CA PRO A 74 1.37 13.96 -6.25
C PRO A 74 -0.07 14.29 -6.68
N PRO A 75 -0.40 15.58 -6.87
CA PRO A 75 -1.70 15.95 -7.39
C PRO A 75 -1.92 15.27 -8.73
N ARG A 76 -3.04 14.55 -8.87
CA ARG A 76 -3.42 13.95 -10.16
C ARG A 76 -3.94 15.07 -11.06
N ARG A 77 -3.40 15.18 -12.30
CA ARG A 77 -4.10 15.94 -13.34
C ARG A 77 -5.39 15.19 -13.64
N GLN A 78 -6.53 15.84 -13.47
CA GLN A 78 -7.77 15.33 -14.05
C GLN A 78 -7.66 15.55 -15.56
N THR A 79 -7.33 14.50 -16.29
CA THR A 79 -7.72 14.41 -17.70
C THR A 79 -9.20 14.03 -17.70
N GLY A 80 -10.04 14.97 -18.13
CA GLY A 80 -11.42 14.70 -18.50
C GLY A 80 -11.51 13.91 -19.79
#